data_AF-A0A3R7GGM9-F1
#
_entry.id   AF-A0A3R7GGM9-F1
#
_cell.length_a   1.000
_cell.length_b   1.000
_cell.length_c   1.000
_cell.angle_alpha   90.00
_cell.angle_beta   90.00
_cell.angle_gamma   90.00
#
_symmetry.space_group_name_H-M   'P 1'
#
loop_
_entity.id
_entity.type
_entity.pdbx_description
1 polymer ?
#
loop_
_entity_poly.entity_id
_entity_poly.type
_entity_poly.pdbx_seq_one_letter_code
_entity_poly.pdbx_strand_id
1 'polypeptide(L)'
;MNETYGTGSHKGDVGRFLATARRAAGLTQKELAASVFVTESAVSKWERGLSYPDLATLGPLAQALGVTEGELVSASADDRGRLDAHQARVHRRWRAALLWTTIGAYAVALVATFVTNLAVEHTLSWFWIVASAVALAFSLTTLPLLVTGRRGWTTFAAALVSLGLLLASVEALTSAGFLGVTGAAILFAAVVVWGPLALRSFGSGWLRAHSAAVAVVIDAVGLTLMLAVILGAVGQDRAFVEIALPLVAGGFGLALLIVLVIRYLPLRGLQRAAIVCLVAGAVAVVAGPLVDGLLEHAPVVLGPVDLTTWSDATINGNVTALIAGACVLTAMVLGVLSFVLRRGDRPDAADVVAI
;
A
#
# COMPACT_ATOMS: atom_id res chain seq x y z
N MET A 1 -7.48 9.79 19.42
CA MET A 1 -8.93 9.58 19.41
C MET A 1 -9.17 8.15 19.89
N ASN A 2 -9.44 7.99 21.18
CA ASN A 2 -9.60 6.70 21.85
C ASN A 2 -11.06 6.24 21.68
N GLU A 3 -11.31 5.34 20.74
CA GLU A 3 -12.62 4.69 20.64
C GLU A 3 -12.74 3.62 21.73
N THR A 4 -13.43 4.00 22.80
CA THR A 4 -14.05 3.07 23.75
C THR A 4 -15.07 2.20 23.03
N TYR A 5 -14.66 0.99 22.66
CA TYR A 5 -15.59 -0.07 22.31
C TYR A 5 -16.44 -0.40 23.55
N GLY A 6 -17.72 -0.04 23.49
CA GLY A 6 -18.74 -0.53 24.40
C GLY A 6 -18.84 -2.04 24.30
N THR A 7 -18.20 -2.74 25.24
CA THR A 7 -18.36 -4.18 25.46
C THR A 7 -19.71 -4.44 26.11
N GLY A 8 -20.77 -4.48 25.31
CA GLY A 8 -22.07 -4.96 25.73
C GLY A 8 -22.10 -6.49 25.83
N SER A 9 -22.26 -6.99 27.06
CA SER A 9 -23.12 -8.15 27.41
C SER A 9 -22.61 -9.62 27.44
N HIS A 10 -21.32 -9.96 27.49
CA HIS A 10 -20.94 -11.41 27.50
C HIS A 10 -19.95 -11.92 28.54
N LYS A 11 -19.21 -11.06 29.24
CA LYS A 11 -18.43 -11.49 30.42
C LYS A 11 -19.30 -12.07 31.57
N GLY A 12 -20.62 -11.97 31.46
CA GLY A 12 -21.59 -12.42 32.45
C GLY A 12 -21.73 -13.94 32.58
N ASP A 13 -21.33 -14.76 31.59
CA ASP A 13 -21.54 -16.22 31.68
C ASP A 13 -20.47 -16.91 32.54
N VAL A 14 -19.19 -16.51 32.44
CA VAL A 14 -18.13 -16.96 33.36
C VAL A 14 -18.37 -16.42 34.77
N GLY A 15 -18.77 -15.15 34.89
CA GLY A 15 -19.15 -14.56 36.17
C GLY A 15 -20.36 -15.25 36.80
N ARG A 16 -21.35 -15.67 35.99
CA ARG A 16 -22.51 -16.44 36.44
C ARG A 16 -22.13 -17.87 36.82
N PHE A 17 -21.22 -18.52 36.10
CA PHE A 17 -20.65 -19.81 36.51
C PHE A 17 -19.97 -19.67 37.87
N LEU A 18 -19.09 -18.67 38.03
CA LEU A 18 -18.37 -18.42 39.28
C LEU A 18 -19.32 -18.12 40.45
N ALA A 19 -20.35 -17.31 40.23
CA ALA A 19 -21.37 -17.01 41.23
C ALA A 19 -22.24 -18.23 41.56
N THR A 20 -22.47 -19.12 40.60
CA THR A 20 -23.25 -20.36 40.82
C THR A 20 -22.42 -21.38 41.60
N ALA A 21 -21.16 -21.59 41.21
CA ALA A 21 -20.21 -22.42 41.94
C ALA A 21 -20.02 -21.92 43.38
N ARG A 22 -19.88 -20.60 43.58
CA ARG A 22 -19.77 -20.00 44.92
C ARG A 22 -21.00 -20.29 45.78
N ARG A 23 -22.21 -20.08 45.22
CA ARG A 23 -23.45 -20.35 45.95
C ARG A 23 -23.63 -21.84 46.26
N ALA A 24 -23.21 -22.72 45.35
CA ALA A 24 -23.22 -24.17 45.57
C ALA A 24 -22.24 -24.60 46.68
N ALA A 25 -21.10 -23.91 46.80
CA ALA A 25 -20.14 -24.08 47.90
C ALA A 25 -20.59 -23.41 49.22
N GLY A 26 -21.74 -22.72 49.24
CA GLY A 26 -22.27 -22.06 50.44
C GLY A 26 -21.51 -20.83 50.91
N LEU A 27 -20.58 -20.30 50.10
CA LEU A 27 -19.71 -19.17 50.46
C LEU A 27 -20.35 -17.83 50.12
N THR A 28 -20.13 -16.80 50.93
CA THR A 28 -20.38 -15.38 50.57
C THR A 28 -19.27 -14.81 49.69
N GLN A 29 -19.48 -13.67 49.02
CA GLN A 29 -18.42 -13.02 48.23
C GLN A 29 -17.21 -12.64 49.10
N LYS A 30 -17.47 -12.22 50.35
CA LYS A 30 -16.45 -11.89 51.34
C LYS A 30 -15.64 -13.12 51.78
N GLU A 31 -16.31 -14.25 52.00
CA GLU A 31 -15.64 -15.51 52.38
C GLU A 31 -14.80 -16.09 51.24
N LEU A 32 -15.32 -16.06 50.00
CA LEU A 32 -14.56 -16.47 48.83
C LEU A 32 -13.34 -15.56 48.61
N ALA A 33 -13.50 -14.25 48.79
CA ALA A 33 -12.40 -13.29 48.67
C ALA A 33 -11.30 -13.55 49.69
N ALA A 34 -11.69 -13.88 50.93
CA ALA A 34 -10.76 -14.25 52.00
C ALA A 34 -10.02 -15.56 51.70
N SER A 35 -10.68 -16.57 51.13
CA SER A 35 -10.06 -17.87 50.83
C SER A 35 -9.04 -17.82 49.68
N VAL A 36 -9.18 -16.86 48.77
CA VAL A 36 -8.27 -16.68 47.62
C VAL A 36 -7.41 -15.42 47.70
N PHE A 37 -7.35 -14.77 48.86
CA PHE A 37 -6.51 -13.58 49.12
C PHE A 37 -6.71 -12.41 48.16
N VAL A 38 -7.97 -12.11 47.82
CA VAL A 38 -8.35 -10.95 47.02
C VAL A 38 -9.38 -10.09 47.74
N THR A 39 -9.72 -8.92 47.18
CA THR A 39 -10.77 -8.09 47.73
C THR A 39 -12.15 -8.62 47.36
N GLU A 40 -13.14 -8.42 48.23
CA GLU A 40 -14.56 -8.70 47.92
C GLU A 40 -15.01 -7.97 46.64
N SER A 41 -14.48 -6.76 46.41
CA SER A 41 -14.72 -5.98 45.20
C SER A 41 -14.15 -6.65 43.94
N ALA A 42 -13.07 -7.42 44.03
CA ALA A 42 -12.52 -8.19 42.91
C ALA A 42 -13.44 -9.37 42.57
N VAL A 43 -13.90 -10.14 43.56
CA VAL A 43 -14.87 -11.22 43.38
C VAL A 43 -16.18 -10.69 42.79
N SER A 44 -16.70 -9.58 43.32
CA SER A 44 -17.87 -8.90 42.78
C SER A 44 -17.69 -8.46 41.32
N LYS A 45 -16.49 -8.01 40.95
CA LYS A 45 -16.17 -7.68 39.54
C LYS A 45 -16.07 -8.93 38.69
N TRP A 46 -15.55 -10.04 39.19
CA TRP A 46 -15.50 -11.32 38.45
C TRP A 46 -16.89 -11.89 38.21
N GLU A 47 -17.73 -11.97 39.24
CA GLU A 47 -19.10 -12.50 39.15
C GLU A 47 -20.00 -11.68 38.23
N ARG A 48 -19.76 -10.36 38.14
CA ARG A 48 -20.45 -9.47 37.19
C ARG A 48 -19.81 -9.42 35.81
N GLY A 49 -18.71 -10.13 35.59
CA GLY A 49 -18.01 -10.10 34.33
C GLY A 49 -17.42 -8.72 34.01
N LEU A 50 -16.82 -8.04 34.97
CA LEU A 50 -16.10 -6.79 34.71
C LEU A 50 -14.59 -7.04 34.54
N SER A 51 -14.05 -8.01 35.26
CA SER A 51 -12.65 -8.47 35.20
C SER A 51 -12.57 -10.00 35.22
N TYR A 52 -11.40 -10.56 34.92
CA TYR A 52 -11.11 -11.99 35.07
C TYR A 52 -10.15 -12.21 36.25
N PRO A 53 -10.22 -13.37 36.92
CA PRO A 53 -9.19 -13.81 37.86
C PRO A 53 -7.86 -14.02 37.11
N ASP A 54 -6.75 -13.69 37.78
CA ASP A 54 -5.41 -13.90 37.25
C ASP A 54 -5.03 -15.39 37.29
N LEU A 55 -4.07 -15.82 36.47
CA LEU A 55 -3.63 -17.21 36.35
C LEU A 55 -3.23 -17.79 37.71
N ALA A 56 -2.53 -17.00 38.54
CA ALA A 56 -2.12 -17.38 39.89
C ALA A 56 -3.30 -17.58 40.86
N THR A 57 -4.45 -16.96 40.58
CA THR A 57 -5.66 -17.08 41.43
C THR A 57 -6.59 -18.21 41.00
N LEU A 58 -6.40 -18.82 39.82
CA LEU A 58 -7.28 -19.88 39.31
C LEU A 58 -7.25 -21.15 40.15
N GLY A 59 -6.08 -21.61 40.58
CA GLY A 59 -5.94 -22.82 41.41
C GLY A 59 -6.58 -22.69 42.80
N PRO A 60 -6.27 -21.63 43.56
CA PRO A 60 -6.94 -21.34 44.83
C PRO A 60 -8.46 -21.18 44.67
N LEU A 61 -8.91 -20.57 43.57
CA LEU A 61 -10.33 -20.37 43.27
C LEU A 61 -11.04 -21.69 42.95
N ALA A 62 -10.39 -22.60 42.21
CA ALA A 62 -10.89 -23.95 41.95
C ALA A 62 -11.10 -24.73 43.25
N GLN A 63 -10.09 -24.73 44.12
CA GLN A 63 -10.16 -25.40 45.43
C GLN A 63 -11.25 -24.85 46.34
N ALA A 64 -11.36 -23.51 46.45
CA ALA A 64 -12.38 -22.88 47.29
C ALA A 64 -13.82 -23.12 46.80
N LEU A 65 -14.00 -23.31 45.49
CA LEU A 65 -15.30 -23.53 44.87
C LEU A 65 -15.68 -25.00 44.69
N GLY A 66 -14.76 -25.93 45.00
CA GLY A 66 -14.98 -27.37 44.81
C GLY A 66 -15.09 -27.79 43.35
N VAL A 67 -14.50 -27.01 42.43
CA VAL A 67 -14.46 -27.30 40.99
C VAL A 67 -13.01 -27.54 40.56
N THR A 68 -12.81 -28.13 39.39
CA THR A 68 -11.48 -28.27 38.82
C THR A 68 -11.03 -27.00 38.12
N GLU A 69 -9.72 -26.73 38.05
CA GLU A 69 -9.16 -25.66 37.21
C GLU A 69 -9.60 -25.82 35.75
N GLY A 70 -9.69 -27.07 35.28
CA GLY A 70 -10.18 -27.41 33.94
C GLY A 70 -11.62 -26.95 33.68
N GLU A 71 -12.52 -27.04 34.67
CA GLU A 71 -13.90 -26.56 34.56
C GLU A 71 -13.97 -25.02 34.50
N LEU A 72 -13.17 -24.31 35.31
CA LEU A 72 -13.07 -22.85 35.26
C LEU A 72 -12.53 -22.36 33.90
N VAL A 73 -11.50 -23.02 33.38
CA VAL A 73 -10.91 -22.68 32.08
C VAL A 73 -11.87 -23.02 30.94
N SER A 74 -12.54 -24.18 30.98
CA SER A 74 -13.50 -24.60 29.96
C SER A 74 -14.71 -23.66 29.87
N ALA A 75 -15.24 -23.22 31.02
CA ALA A 75 -16.31 -22.21 31.07
C ALA A 75 -15.88 -20.88 30.41
N SER A 76 -14.61 -20.50 30.56
CA SER A 76 -14.06 -19.30 29.90
C SER A 76 -13.81 -19.47 28.40
N ALA A 77 -13.43 -20.67 27.96
CA ALA A 77 -13.19 -21.00 26.57
C ALA A 77 -14.50 -21.08 25.77
N ASP A 78 -15.56 -21.65 26.36
CA ASP A 78 -16.89 -21.74 25.75
C ASP A 78 -17.52 -20.35 25.52
N ASP A 79 -17.37 -19.42 26.47
CA ASP A 79 -17.86 -18.04 26.34
C ASP A 79 -17.15 -17.31 25.18
N ARG A 80 -15.82 -17.43 25.11
CA ARG A 80 -15.02 -16.90 24.00
C ARG A 80 -15.42 -17.52 22.66
N GLY A 81 -15.63 -18.84 22.61
CA GLY A 81 -16.08 -19.52 21.39
C GLY A 81 -17.47 -19.05 20.92
N ARG A 82 -18.40 -18.79 21.85
CA ARG A 82 -19.73 -18.24 21.54
C ARG A 82 -19.65 -16.79 21.05
N LEU A 83 -18.76 -15.98 21.62
CA LEU A 83 -18.48 -14.61 21.18
C LEU A 83 -17.96 -14.56 19.75
N ASP A 84 -16.93 -15.35 19.47
CA ASP A 84 -16.35 -15.46 18.13
C ASP A 84 -17.39 -15.95 17.13
N ALA A 85 -18.23 -16.92 17.52
CA ALA A 85 -19.33 -17.41 16.69
C ALA A 85 -20.41 -16.34 16.47
N HIS A 86 -20.75 -15.52 17.47
CA HIS A 86 -21.69 -14.42 17.34
C HIS A 86 -21.14 -13.33 16.43
N GLN A 87 -19.91 -12.88 16.66
CA GLN A 87 -19.22 -11.90 15.82
C GLN A 87 -19.10 -12.40 14.38
N ALA A 88 -18.75 -13.66 14.16
CA ALA A 88 -18.70 -14.26 12.83
C ALA A 88 -20.07 -14.25 12.13
N ARG A 89 -21.18 -14.51 12.85
CA ARG A 89 -22.55 -14.43 12.29
C ARG A 89 -22.91 -12.99 11.93
N VAL A 90 -22.62 -12.03 12.79
CA VAL A 90 -22.89 -10.60 12.55
C VAL A 90 -22.08 -10.10 11.35
N HIS A 91 -20.78 -10.40 11.30
CA HIS A 91 -19.92 -10.06 10.16
C HIS A 91 -20.39 -10.72 8.85
N ARG A 92 -20.82 -11.98 8.88
CA ARG A 92 -21.38 -12.66 7.69
C ARG A 92 -22.67 -11.99 7.21
N ARG A 93 -23.57 -11.61 8.12
CA ARG A 93 -24.82 -10.92 7.79
C ARG A 93 -24.56 -9.53 7.19
N TRP A 94 -23.70 -8.73 7.80
CA TRP A 94 -23.32 -7.42 7.28
C TRP A 94 -22.66 -7.50 5.90
N ARG A 95 -21.72 -8.44 5.72
CA ARG A 95 -21.10 -8.67 4.41
C ARG A 95 -22.11 -9.10 3.36
N ALA A 96 -23.02 -10.01 3.71
CA ALA A 96 -24.09 -10.44 2.81
C ALA A 96 -25.03 -9.28 2.46
N ALA A 97 -25.45 -8.48 3.44
CA ALA A 97 -26.31 -7.32 3.22
C ALA A 97 -25.65 -6.33 2.25
N LEU A 98 -24.40 -5.93 2.49
CA LEU A 98 -23.64 -5.04 1.61
C LEU A 98 -23.49 -5.60 0.19
N LEU A 99 -23.19 -6.89 0.06
CA LEU A 99 -23.09 -7.57 -1.23
C LEU A 99 -24.42 -7.54 -1.98
N TRP A 100 -25.51 -7.94 -1.35
CA TRP A 100 -26.82 -7.99 -2.00
C TRP A 100 -27.38 -6.60 -2.33
N THR A 101 -27.15 -5.60 -1.47
CA THR A 101 -27.58 -4.22 -1.76
C THR A 101 -26.81 -3.62 -2.93
N THR A 102 -25.48 -3.83 -2.98
CA THR A 102 -24.65 -3.31 -4.09
C THR A 102 -24.94 -4.02 -5.41
N ILE A 103 -25.04 -5.36 -5.40
CA ILE A 103 -25.42 -6.14 -6.59
C ILE A 103 -26.82 -5.74 -7.08
N GLY A 104 -27.78 -5.60 -6.16
CA GLY A 104 -29.13 -5.14 -6.50
C GLY A 104 -29.15 -3.75 -7.13
N ALA A 105 -28.42 -2.79 -6.55
CA ALA A 105 -28.31 -1.43 -7.09
C ALA A 105 -27.71 -1.42 -8.50
N TYR A 106 -26.64 -2.20 -8.75
CA TYR A 106 -26.05 -2.32 -10.08
C TYR A 106 -27.01 -2.98 -11.09
N ALA A 107 -27.71 -4.04 -10.69
CA ALA A 107 -28.69 -4.70 -11.55
C ALA A 107 -29.82 -3.74 -11.94
N VAL A 108 -30.37 -2.99 -10.98
CA VAL A 108 -31.40 -1.98 -11.24
C VAL A 108 -30.88 -0.90 -12.18
N ALA A 109 -29.67 -0.38 -11.95
CA ALA A 109 -29.06 0.64 -12.82
C ALA A 109 -28.91 0.15 -14.27
N LEU A 110 -28.42 -1.09 -14.46
CA LEU A 110 -28.24 -1.69 -15.79
C LEU A 110 -29.58 -1.92 -16.49
N VAL A 111 -30.57 -2.49 -15.79
CA VAL A 111 -31.90 -2.75 -16.36
C VAL A 111 -32.62 -1.46 -16.72
N ALA A 112 -32.62 -0.47 -15.82
CA ALA A 112 -33.24 0.83 -16.08
C ALA A 112 -32.60 1.50 -17.30
N THR A 113 -31.27 1.56 -17.34
CA THR A 113 -30.51 2.14 -18.46
C THR A 113 -30.77 1.40 -19.78
N PHE A 114 -30.79 0.06 -19.75
CA PHE A 114 -31.07 -0.77 -20.92
C PHE A 114 -32.46 -0.47 -21.49
N VAL A 115 -33.48 -0.46 -20.64
CA VAL A 115 -34.88 -0.20 -21.04
C VAL A 115 -35.02 1.23 -21.57
N THR A 116 -34.47 2.23 -20.88
CA THR A 116 -34.55 3.62 -21.32
C THR A 116 -33.83 3.85 -22.65
N ASN A 117 -32.64 3.30 -22.83
CA ASN A 117 -31.89 3.47 -24.07
C ASN A 117 -32.64 2.83 -25.25
N LEU A 118 -33.11 1.59 -25.07
CA LEU A 118 -33.88 0.89 -26.11
C LEU A 118 -35.23 1.55 -26.40
N ALA A 119 -35.87 2.17 -25.41
CA ALA A 119 -37.13 2.87 -25.58
C ALA A 119 -36.99 4.22 -26.31
N VAL A 120 -35.90 4.95 -26.05
CA VAL A 120 -35.68 6.30 -26.60
C VAL A 120 -34.97 6.25 -27.96
N GLU A 121 -33.91 5.45 -28.07
CA GLU A 121 -33.04 5.43 -29.25
C GLU A 121 -33.20 4.18 -30.11
N HIS A 122 -33.99 3.19 -29.67
CA HIS A 122 -34.18 1.90 -30.34
C HIS A 122 -32.86 1.16 -30.65
N THR A 123 -31.77 1.55 -30.01
CA THR A 123 -30.42 1.00 -30.17
C THR A 123 -29.72 0.97 -28.80
N LEU A 124 -28.53 0.35 -28.75
CA LEU A 124 -27.70 0.27 -27.54
C LEU A 124 -26.45 1.15 -27.70
N SER A 125 -26.63 2.47 -27.66
CA SER A 125 -25.58 3.49 -27.74
C SER A 125 -24.87 3.74 -26.40
N TRP A 126 -25.40 4.63 -25.54
CA TRP A 126 -24.83 5.03 -24.25
C TRP A 126 -24.97 3.95 -23.16
N PHE A 127 -25.75 2.90 -23.41
CA PHE A 127 -25.85 1.73 -22.53
C PHE A 127 -24.47 1.12 -22.23
N TRP A 128 -23.58 1.01 -23.21
CA TRP A 128 -22.26 0.43 -23.03
C TRP A 128 -21.36 1.27 -22.12
N ILE A 129 -21.53 2.60 -22.14
CA ILE A 129 -20.84 3.52 -21.22
C ILE A 129 -21.29 3.24 -19.78
N VAL A 130 -22.60 3.11 -19.55
CA VAL A 130 -23.11 2.80 -18.21
C VAL A 130 -22.73 1.39 -17.78
N ALA A 131 -22.78 0.40 -18.67
CA ALA A 131 -22.41 -0.98 -18.37
C ALA A 131 -20.94 -1.11 -17.93
N SER A 132 -20.03 -0.48 -18.66
CA SER A 132 -18.60 -0.47 -18.34
C SER A 132 -18.29 0.36 -17.09
N ALA A 133 -18.99 1.49 -16.86
CA ALA A 133 -18.88 2.26 -15.63
C ALA A 133 -19.35 1.47 -14.39
N VAL A 134 -20.47 0.76 -14.51
CA VAL A 134 -20.97 -0.15 -13.47
C VAL A 134 -19.99 -1.31 -13.24
N ALA A 135 -19.41 -1.87 -14.29
CA ALA A 135 -18.38 -2.91 -14.16
C ALA A 135 -17.14 -2.39 -13.41
N LEU A 136 -16.71 -1.15 -13.69
CA LEU A 136 -15.62 -0.50 -12.97
C LEU A 136 -15.97 -0.29 -11.49
N ALA A 137 -17.16 0.23 -11.18
CA ALA A 137 -17.63 0.40 -9.81
C ALA A 137 -17.72 -0.94 -9.06
N PHE A 138 -18.24 -1.97 -9.71
CA PHE A 138 -18.33 -3.34 -9.18
C PHE A 138 -16.94 -3.93 -8.90
N SER A 139 -15.98 -3.73 -9.80
CA SER A 139 -14.61 -4.24 -9.66
C SER A 139 -13.92 -3.70 -8.41
N LEU A 140 -14.17 -2.44 -8.04
CA LEU A 140 -13.54 -1.76 -6.90
C LEU A 140 -14.28 -2.00 -5.57
N THR A 141 -15.60 -2.15 -5.59
CA THR A 141 -16.42 -2.20 -4.36
C THR A 141 -16.89 -3.60 -3.99
N THR A 142 -17.39 -4.38 -4.95
CA THR A 142 -18.08 -5.65 -4.69
C THR A 142 -17.18 -6.87 -4.99
N LEU A 143 -16.39 -6.83 -6.06
CA LEU A 143 -15.49 -7.93 -6.44
C LEU A 143 -14.47 -8.32 -5.34
N PRO A 144 -13.83 -7.39 -4.58
CA PRO A 144 -12.88 -7.78 -3.52
C PRO A 144 -13.54 -8.58 -2.40
N LEU A 145 -14.86 -8.44 -2.22
CA LEU A 145 -15.65 -9.14 -1.21
C LEU A 145 -16.02 -10.57 -1.63
N LEU A 146 -16.07 -10.84 -2.94
CA LEU A 146 -16.41 -12.13 -3.55
C LEU A 146 -15.18 -13.04 -3.71
N VAL A 147 -14.03 -12.45 -4.01
CA VAL A 147 -12.80 -13.22 -4.27
C VAL A 147 -12.11 -13.62 -2.97
N THR A 148 -11.64 -14.87 -2.89
CA THR A 148 -10.89 -15.39 -1.73
C THR A 148 -9.38 -15.36 -1.94
N GLY A 149 -8.90 -15.62 -3.15
CA GLY A 149 -7.48 -15.64 -3.50
C GLY A 149 -6.97 -14.34 -4.14
N ARG A 150 -5.81 -13.83 -3.68
CA ARG A 150 -5.11 -12.66 -4.27
C ARG A 150 -6.03 -11.47 -4.58
N ARG A 151 -6.92 -11.12 -3.64
CA ARG A 151 -7.97 -10.09 -3.78
C ARG A 151 -7.50 -8.80 -4.43
N GLY A 152 -6.35 -8.27 -4.01
CA GLY A 152 -5.81 -7.03 -4.57
C GLY A 152 -5.54 -7.13 -6.08
N TRP A 153 -4.96 -8.24 -6.55
CA TRP A 153 -4.60 -8.43 -7.95
C TRP A 153 -5.81 -8.66 -8.84
N THR A 154 -6.79 -9.44 -8.37
CA THR A 154 -8.01 -9.68 -9.14
C THR A 154 -8.86 -8.42 -9.25
N THR A 155 -8.98 -7.65 -8.17
CA THR A 155 -9.63 -6.33 -8.16
C THR A 155 -8.94 -5.36 -9.10
N PHE A 156 -7.61 -5.25 -9.01
CA PHE A 156 -6.85 -4.36 -9.87
C PHE A 156 -6.99 -4.72 -11.36
N ALA A 157 -6.83 -6.00 -11.71
CA ALA A 157 -6.96 -6.46 -13.09
C ALA A 157 -8.37 -6.23 -13.63
N ALA A 158 -9.41 -6.54 -12.84
CA ALA A 158 -10.80 -6.28 -13.24
C ALA A 158 -11.06 -4.78 -13.42
N ALA A 159 -10.56 -3.92 -12.53
CA ALA A 159 -10.70 -2.47 -12.65
C ALA A 159 -10.02 -1.93 -13.90
N LEU A 160 -8.81 -2.40 -14.22
CA LEU A 160 -8.08 -2.00 -15.42
C LEU A 160 -8.83 -2.40 -16.70
N VAL A 161 -9.36 -3.63 -16.74
CA VAL A 161 -10.17 -4.11 -17.87
C VAL A 161 -11.46 -3.30 -18.01
N SER A 162 -12.18 -3.07 -16.90
CA SER A 162 -13.43 -2.29 -16.92
C SER A 162 -13.20 -0.83 -17.31
N LEU A 163 -12.09 -0.22 -16.87
CA LEU A 163 -11.69 1.12 -17.29
C LEU A 163 -11.37 1.16 -18.80
N GLY A 164 -10.66 0.16 -19.33
CA GLY A 164 -10.41 0.03 -20.76
C GLY A 164 -11.70 -0.10 -21.58
N LEU A 165 -12.65 -0.92 -21.11
CA LEU A 165 -13.98 -1.04 -21.73
C LEU A 165 -14.76 0.28 -21.69
N LEU A 166 -14.65 1.04 -20.59
CA LEU A 166 -15.28 2.35 -20.46
C LEU A 166 -14.71 3.34 -21.46
N LEU A 167 -13.39 3.43 -21.58
CA LEU A 167 -12.74 4.28 -22.56
C LEU A 167 -13.11 3.89 -23.99
N ALA A 168 -13.14 2.59 -24.30
CA ALA A 168 -13.58 2.09 -25.60
C ALA A 168 -15.04 2.42 -25.91
N SER A 169 -15.92 2.33 -24.91
CA SER A 169 -17.34 2.68 -25.06
C SER A 169 -17.54 4.17 -25.33
N VAL A 170 -16.75 5.03 -24.66
CA VAL A 170 -16.79 6.48 -24.89
C VAL A 170 -16.23 6.84 -26.26
N GLU A 171 -15.12 6.21 -26.68
CA GLU A 171 -14.54 6.45 -28.00
C GLU A 171 -15.47 5.99 -29.13
N ALA A 172 -16.12 4.83 -28.99
CA ALA A 172 -17.07 4.32 -29.98
C ALA A 172 -18.24 5.30 -30.23
N LEU A 173 -18.60 6.13 -29.25
CA LEU A 173 -19.67 7.11 -29.36
C LEU A 173 -19.20 8.49 -29.83
N THR A 174 -17.97 8.88 -29.49
CA THR A 174 -17.43 10.22 -29.75
C THR A 174 -16.51 10.28 -30.98
N SER A 175 -16.03 9.13 -31.48
CA SER A 175 -15.09 9.01 -32.61
C SER A 175 -13.82 9.85 -32.46
N ALA A 176 -13.42 10.15 -31.21
CA ALA A 176 -12.40 11.14 -30.92
C ALA A 176 -10.95 10.61 -30.98
N GLY A 177 -10.73 9.31 -31.24
CA GLY A 177 -9.42 8.73 -31.55
C GLY A 177 -8.38 8.78 -30.42
N PHE A 178 -8.80 8.95 -29.16
CA PHE A 178 -7.89 9.14 -28.02
C PHE A 178 -7.56 7.85 -27.26
N LEU A 179 -8.18 6.70 -27.58
CA LEU A 179 -8.03 5.50 -26.76
C LEU A 179 -6.62 4.95 -26.76
N GLY A 180 -5.91 5.01 -27.91
CA GLY A 180 -4.52 4.59 -27.98
C GLY A 180 -3.64 5.35 -26.99
N VAL A 181 -3.71 6.69 -27.05
CA VAL A 181 -2.92 7.58 -26.19
C VAL A 181 -3.28 7.43 -24.71
N THR A 182 -4.58 7.53 -24.38
CA THR A 182 -5.06 7.45 -23.00
C THR A 182 -4.84 6.05 -22.41
N GLY A 183 -5.07 5.00 -23.21
CA GLY A 183 -4.83 3.62 -22.82
C GLY A 183 -3.35 3.35 -22.54
N ALA A 184 -2.46 3.81 -23.41
CA ALA A 184 -1.02 3.68 -23.21
C ALA A 184 -0.55 4.40 -21.93
N ALA A 185 -1.06 5.62 -21.66
CA ALA A 185 -0.73 6.36 -20.44
C ALA A 185 -1.21 5.64 -19.16
N ILE A 186 -2.42 5.11 -19.17
CA ILE A 186 -2.98 4.36 -18.02
C ILE A 186 -2.21 3.05 -17.79
N LEU A 187 -1.87 2.32 -18.85
CA LEU A 187 -1.09 1.09 -18.75
C LEU A 187 0.32 1.37 -18.22
N PHE A 188 0.96 2.45 -18.69
CA PHE A 188 2.25 2.86 -18.16
C PHE A 188 2.18 3.21 -16.68
N ALA A 189 1.19 4.02 -16.26
CA ALA A 189 0.97 4.35 -14.85
C ALA A 189 0.72 3.10 -13.99
N ALA A 190 -0.07 2.15 -14.51
CA ALA A 190 -0.30 0.86 -13.88
C ALA A 190 1.00 0.07 -13.69
N VAL A 191 1.87 0.04 -14.70
CA VAL A 191 3.17 -0.63 -14.65
C VAL A 191 4.10 0.02 -13.62
N VAL A 192 4.20 1.34 -13.59
CA VAL A 192 5.08 2.06 -12.63
C VAL A 192 4.64 1.83 -11.18
N VAL A 193 3.34 1.90 -10.92
CA VAL A 193 2.80 1.77 -9.55
C VAL A 193 2.79 0.31 -9.09
N TRP A 194 2.31 -0.61 -9.93
CA TRP A 194 2.06 -2.00 -9.54
C TRP A 194 3.15 -2.97 -9.97
N GLY A 195 4.01 -2.61 -10.92
CA GLY A 195 5.11 -3.45 -11.43
C GLY A 195 6.07 -3.93 -10.33
N PRO A 196 6.61 -3.05 -9.46
CA PRO A 196 7.48 -3.47 -8.36
C PRO A 196 6.79 -4.44 -7.38
N LEU A 197 5.49 -4.24 -7.14
CA LEU A 197 4.68 -5.13 -6.29
C LEU A 197 4.43 -6.47 -6.97
N ALA A 198 4.16 -6.47 -8.28
CA ALA A 198 3.95 -7.67 -9.09
C ALA A 198 5.21 -8.55 -9.11
N LEU A 199 6.38 -7.94 -9.30
CA LEU A 199 7.66 -8.65 -9.26
C LEU A 199 7.91 -9.33 -7.91
N ARG A 200 7.48 -8.71 -6.80
CA ARG A 200 7.60 -9.32 -5.47
C ARG A 200 6.60 -10.44 -5.25
N SER A 201 5.36 -10.31 -5.74
CA SER A 201 4.31 -11.30 -5.52
C SER A 201 4.33 -12.49 -6.48
N PHE A 202 4.81 -12.31 -7.70
CA PHE A 202 4.83 -13.33 -8.76
C PHE A 202 6.22 -13.69 -9.25
N GLY A 203 7.25 -12.86 -9.01
CA GLY A 203 8.59 -13.10 -9.54
C GLY A 203 9.23 -14.37 -8.97
N SER A 204 10.07 -15.02 -9.77
CA SER A 204 10.95 -16.12 -9.35
C SER A 204 12.06 -15.62 -8.40
N GLY A 205 12.84 -16.53 -7.79
CA GLY A 205 13.86 -16.16 -6.79
C GLY A 205 14.83 -15.08 -7.26
N TRP A 206 15.32 -15.18 -8.50
CA TRP A 206 16.20 -14.18 -9.11
C TRP A 206 15.50 -12.83 -9.35
N LEU A 207 14.26 -12.86 -9.88
CA LEU A 207 13.45 -11.66 -10.14
C LEU A 207 13.12 -10.91 -8.84
N ARG A 208 12.84 -11.63 -7.75
CA ARG A 208 12.58 -11.02 -6.45
C ARG A 208 13.84 -10.33 -5.90
N ALA A 209 14.99 -10.99 -6.00
CA ALA A 209 16.27 -10.45 -5.55
C ALA A 209 16.67 -9.17 -6.32
N HIS A 210 16.41 -9.12 -7.62
CA HIS A 210 16.75 -7.98 -8.50
C HIS A 210 15.54 -7.09 -8.82
N SER A 211 14.48 -7.16 -8.02
CA SER A 211 13.18 -6.53 -8.32
C SER A 211 13.26 -5.03 -8.58
N ALA A 212 14.17 -4.31 -7.92
CA ALA A 212 14.37 -2.88 -8.15
C ALA A 212 14.96 -2.57 -9.54
N ALA A 213 15.99 -3.31 -9.97
CA ALA A 213 16.60 -3.10 -11.28
C ALA A 213 15.66 -3.54 -12.40
N VAL A 214 14.98 -4.69 -12.22
CA VAL A 214 13.99 -5.19 -13.18
C VAL A 214 12.80 -4.23 -13.31
N ALA A 215 12.34 -3.63 -12.21
CA ALA A 215 11.28 -2.61 -12.26
C ALA A 215 11.69 -1.41 -13.12
N VAL A 216 12.89 -0.87 -12.93
CA VAL A 216 13.41 0.25 -13.74
C VAL A 216 13.48 -0.10 -15.22
N VAL A 217 13.86 -1.33 -15.57
CA VAL A 217 13.86 -1.82 -16.96
C VAL A 217 12.44 -1.87 -17.51
N ILE A 218 11.50 -2.43 -16.76
CA ILE A 218 10.09 -2.52 -17.16
C ILE A 218 9.50 -1.11 -17.34
N ASP A 219 9.79 -0.18 -16.44
CA ASP A 219 9.33 1.21 -16.53
C ASP A 219 9.92 1.91 -17.75
N ALA A 220 11.20 1.72 -18.07
CA ALA A 220 11.81 2.29 -19.27
C ALA A 220 11.19 1.75 -20.57
N VAL A 221 10.92 0.44 -20.63
CA VAL A 221 10.21 -0.18 -21.75
C VAL A 221 8.78 0.36 -21.85
N GLY A 222 8.06 0.44 -20.74
CA GLY A 222 6.71 0.98 -20.67
C GLY A 222 6.65 2.44 -21.14
N LEU A 223 7.60 3.27 -20.70
CA LEU A 223 7.71 4.67 -21.09
C LEU A 223 8.00 4.80 -22.59
N THR A 224 8.90 3.96 -23.12
CA THR A 224 9.22 3.94 -24.55
C THR A 224 7.99 3.59 -25.40
N LEU A 225 7.23 2.56 -25.01
CA LEU A 225 6.01 2.15 -25.70
C LEU A 225 4.93 3.24 -25.61
N MET A 226 4.77 3.88 -24.45
CA MET A 226 3.83 4.98 -24.29
C MET A 226 4.18 6.16 -25.20
N LEU A 227 5.45 6.56 -25.24
CA LEU A 227 5.90 7.65 -26.11
C LEU A 227 5.78 7.30 -27.59
N ALA A 228 6.02 6.04 -27.98
CA ALA A 228 5.80 5.58 -29.35
C ALA A 228 4.33 5.74 -29.78
N VAL A 229 3.39 5.38 -28.90
CA VAL A 229 1.95 5.55 -29.16
C VAL A 229 1.56 7.03 -29.23
N ILE A 230 2.05 7.85 -28.31
CA ILE A 230 1.76 9.29 -28.28
C ILE A 230 2.28 9.98 -29.54
N LEU A 231 3.56 9.79 -29.86
CA LEU A 231 4.19 10.48 -30.99
C LEU A 231 3.70 9.95 -32.33
N GLY A 232 3.41 8.65 -32.43
CA GLY A 232 2.75 8.08 -33.60
C GLY A 232 1.35 8.65 -33.82
N ALA A 233 0.56 8.85 -32.75
CA ALA A 233 -0.76 9.46 -32.86
C ALA A 233 -0.73 10.95 -33.28
N VAL A 234 0.34 11.67 -32.93
CA VAL A 234 0.56 13.07 -33.33
C VAL A 234 1.24 13.17 -34.73
N GLY A 235 1.71 12.05 -35.29
CA GLY A 235 2.41 12.01 -36.57
C GLY A 235 3.87 12.51 -36.50
N GLN A 236 4.50 12.44 -35.32
CA GLN A 236 5.87 12.88 -35.07
C GLN A 236 6.84 11.71 -34.88
N ASP A 237 6.83 10.75 -35.81
CA ASP A 237 7.67 9.53 -35.75
C ASP A 237 9.18 9.84 -35.67
N ARG A 238 9.62 10.93 -36.30
CA ARG A 238 11.04 11.37 -36.24
C ARG A 238 11.42 11.82 -34.84
N ALA A 239 10.56 12.60 -34.17
CA ALA A 239 10.80 13.06 -32.80
C ALA A 239 10.88 11.89 -31.81
N PHE A 240 10.23 10.76 -32.09
CA PHE A 240 10.38 9.56 -31.26
C PHE A 240 11.83 9.05 -31.27
N VAL A 241 12.46 8.99 -32.44
CA VAL A 241 13.82 8.49 -32.58
C VAL A 241 14.86 9.53 -32.16
N GLU A 242 14.66 10.78 -32.57
CA GLU A 242 15.63 11.87 -32.37
C GLU A 242 15.60 12.45 -30.97
N ILE A 243 14.44 12.49 -30.31
CA ILE A 243 14.25 13.17 -29.02
C ILE A 243 13.86 12.17 -27.92
N ALA A 244 12.77 11.41 -28.13
CA ALA A 244 12.22 10.57 -27.06
C ALA A 244 13.16 9.42 -26.65
N LEU A 245 13.73 8.68 -27.62
CA LEU A 245 14.63 7.56 -27.33
C LEU A 245 15.89 7.99 -26.56
N PRO A 246 16.65 9.04 -26.96
CA PRO A 246 17.79 9.51 -26.19
C PRO A 246 17.41 9.97 -24.79
N LEU A 247 16.27 10.65 -24.63
CA LEU A 247 15.80 11.13 -23.33
C LEU A 247 15.44 9.97 -22.39
N VAL A 248 14.72 8.96 -22.89
CA VAL A 248 14.39 7.75 -22.12
C VAL A 248 15.67 6.97 -21.78
N ALA A 249 16.59 6.82 -22.73
CA ALA A 249 17.86 6.13 -22.48
C ALA A 249 18.71 6.83 -21.41
N GLY A 250 18.79 8.16 -21.45
CA GLY A 250 19.49 8.96 -20.43
C GLY A 250 18.85 8.82 -19.05
N GLY A 251 17.52 8.96 -18.97
CA GLY A 251 16.77 8.79 -17.72
C GLY A 251 16.87 7.36 -17.16
N PHE A 252 16.80 6.35 -18.02
CA PHE A 252 16.98 4.95 -17.66
C PHE A 252 18.39 4.67 -17.12
N GLY A 253 19.42 5.19 -17.78
CA GLY A 253 20.81 5.06 -17.33
C GLY A 253 21.02 5.67 -15.95
N LEU A 254 20.45 6.86 -15.70
CA LEU A 254 20.47 7.50 -14.39
C LEU A 254 19.74 6.68 -13.32
N ALA A 255 18.53 6.20 -13.62
CA ALA A 255 17.75 5.39 -12.70
C ALA A 255 18.48 4.09 -12.32
N LEU A 256 19.10 3.42 -13.29
CA LEU A 256 19.94 2.24 -13.05
C LEU A 256 21.17 2.56 -12.20
N LEU A 257 21.85 3.67 -12.46
CA LEU A 257 22.99 4.12 -11.64
C LEU A 257 22.57 4.29 -10.18
N ILE A 258 21.44 4.94 -9.92
CA ILE A 258 20.91 5.12 -8.56
C ILE A 258 20.60 3.75 -7.91
N VAL A 259 19.95 2.84 -8.64
CA VAL A 259 19.67 1.48 -8.13
C VAL A 259 20.96 0.73 -7.82
N LEU A 260 21.96 0.82 -8.69
CA LEU A 260 23.28 0.20 -8.52
C LEU A 260 23.95 0.66 -7.22
N VAL A 261 23.99 1.98 -7.00
CA VAL A 261 24.57 2.60 -5.80
C VAL A 261 23.83 2.16 -4.53
N ILE A 262 22.49 2.17 -4.54
CA ILE A 262 21.68 1.87 -3.35
C ILE A 262 21.70 0.39 -2.98
N ARG A 263 21.63 -0.51 -3.98
CA ARG A 263 21.39 -1.94 -3.76
C ARG A 263 22.62 -2.83 -3.89
N TYR A 264 23.53 -2.52 -4.80
CA TYR A 264 24.62 -3.44 -5.18
C TYR A 264 25.99 -3.01 -4.67
N LEU A 265 26.18 -1.73 -4.38
CA LEU A 265 27.47 -1.23 -3.91
C LEU A 265 27.72 -1.64 -2.44
N PRO A 266 28.86 -2.30 -2.12
CA PRO A 266 29.15 -2.81 -0.78
C PRO A 266 29.63 -1.70 0.19
N LEU A 267 28.87 -0.60 0.25
CA LEU A 267 29.11 0.56 1.12
C LEU A 267 28.06 0.65 2.22
N ARG A 268 28.36 1.44 3.26
CA ARG A 268 27.41 1.75 4.34
C ARG A 268 26.25 2.62 3.83
N GLY A 269 25.10 2.56 4.49
CA GLY A 269 23.90 3.32 4.09
C GLY A 269 24.16 4.82 3.89
N LEU A 270 24.90 5.46 4.80
CA LEU A 270 25.26 6.89 4.70
C LEU A 270 26.20 7.20 3.53
N GLN A 271 27.14 6.29 3.20
CA GLN A 271 28.03 6.45 2.06
C GLN A 271 27.27 6.30 0.74
N ARG A 272 26.33 5.35 0.66
CA ARG A 272 25.42 5.22 -0.49
C ARG A 272 24.59 6.49 -0.67
N ALA A 273 24.03 7.03 0.41
CA ALA A 273 23.28 8.28 0.39
C ALA A 273 24.15 9.47 -0.07
N ALA A 274 25.40 9.57 0.39
CA ALA A 274 26.32 10.61 -0.07
C ALA A 274 26.58 10.53 -1.58
N ILE A 275 26.80 9.33 -2.13
CA ILE A 275 26.98 9.13 -3.58
C ILE A 275 25.71 9.52 -4.35
N VAL A 276 24.52 9.12 -3.86
CA VAL A 276 23.26 9.52 -4.50
C VAL A 276 23.07 11.03 -4.48
N CYS A 277 23.43 11.72 -3.39
CA CYS A 277 23.41 13.18 -3.33
C CYS A 277 24.35 13.82 -4.37
N LEU A 278 25.57 13.27 -4.56
CA LEU A 278 26.50 13.76 -5.59
C LEU A 278 25.95 13.55 -7.00
N VAL A 279 25.37 12.37 -7.27
CA VAL A 279 24.71 12.09 -8.56
C VAL A 279 23.55 13.06 -8.78
N ALA A 280 22.72 13.33 -7.77
CA ALA A 280 21.62 14.29 -7.87
C ALA A 280 22.12 15.72 -8.16
N GLY A 281 23.21 16.15 -7.52
CA GLY A 281 23.83 17.45 -7.79
C GLY A 281 24.38 17.56 -9.21
N ALA A 282 25.05 16.53 -9.72
CA ALA A 282 25.53 16.49 -11.09
C ALA A 282 24.38 16.53 -12.12
N VAL A 283 23.30 15.78 -11.86
CA VAL A 283 22.09 15.78 -12.69
C VAL A 283 21.42 17.16 -12.68
N ALA A 284 21.34 17.83 -11.53
CA ALA A 284 20.72 19.16 -11.45
C ALA A 284 21.41 20.20 -12.36
N VAL A 285 22.73 20.09 -12.55
CA VAL A 285 23.50 21.00 -13.43
C VAL A 285 23.36 20.63 -14.89
N VAL A 286 23.36 19.33 -15.20
CA VAL A 286 23.53 18.83 -16.57
C VAL A 286 22.22 18.49 -17.26
N ALA A 287 21.15 18.14 -16.52
CA ALA A 287 19.90 17.68 -17.10
C ALA A 287 19.21 18.72 -17.99
N GLY A 288 19.08 19.97 -17.53
CA GLY A 288 18.47 21.05 -18.32
C GLY A 288 19.21 21.29 -19.63
N PRO A 289 20.52 21.63 -19.59
CA PRO A 289 21.32 21.84 -20.80
C PRO A 289 21.35 20.64 -21.76
N LEU A 290 21.30 19.40 -21.25
CA LEU A 290 21.20 18.21 -22.10
C LEU A 290 19.85 18.14 -22.82
N VAL A 291 18.76 18.41 -22.11
CA VAL A 291 17.41 18.41 -22.69
C VAL A 291 17.29 19.53 -23.73
N ASP A 292 17.75 20.74 -23.39
CA ASP A 292 17.70 21.90 -24.30
C ASP A 292 18.55 21.64 -25.56
N GLY A 293 19.79 21.15 -25.38
CA GLY A 293 20.65 20.79 -26.50
C GLY A 293 20.06 19.71 -27.41
N LEU A 294 19.32 18.74 -26.83
CA LEU A 294 18.63 17.69 -27.58
C LEU A 294 17.40 18.24 -28.34
N LEU A 295 16.61 19.11 -27.71
CA LEU A 295 15.43 19.72 -28.33
C LEU A 295 15.82 20.67 -29.47
N GLU A 296 16.83 21.51 -29.24
CA GLU A 296 17.27 22.55 -30.18
C GLU A 296 18.30 22.06 -31.21
N HIS A 297 18.78 20.82 -31.09
CA HIS A 297 19.90 20.29 -31.88
C HIS A 297 21.16 21.18 -31.78
N ALA A 298 21.38 21.73 -30.59
CA ALA A 298 22.41 22.72 -30.28
C ALA A 298 23.47 22.11 -29.34
N PRO A 299 24.71 22.66 -29.31
CA PRO A 299 25.70 22.23 -28.33
C PRO A 299 25.21 22.46 -26.90
N VAL A 300 25.56 21.55 -26.00
CA VAL A 300 25.21 21.65 -24.58
C VAL A 300 26.01 22.78 -23.94
N VAL A 301 25.35 23.87 -23.57
CA VAL A 301 25.96 25.02 -22.92
C VAL A 301 25.44 25.15 -21.49
N LEU A 302 26.35 25.19 -20.52
CA LEU A 302 25.99 25.46 -19.13
C LEU A 302 25.58 26.93 -18.98
N GLY A 303 24.47 27.18 -18.28
CA GLY A 303 24.02 28.53 -18.00
C GLY A 303 25.06 29.34 -17.23
N PRO A 304 25.18 30.66 -17.47
CA PRO A 304 26.12 31.51 -16.76
C PRO A 304 25.76 31.53 -15.26
N VAL A 305 26.78 31.39 -14.41
CA VAL A 305 26.63 31.41 -12.95
C VAL A 305 27.26 32.69 -12.42
N ASP A 306 26.43 33.55 -11.85
CA ASP A 306 26.84 34.75 -11.12
C ASP A 306 25.86 35.00 -9.98
N LEU A 307 26.22 34.57 -8.77
CA LEU A 307 25.38 34.66 -7.59
C LEU A 307 25.10 36.11 -7.14
N THR A 308 25.81 37.10 -7.71
CA THR A 308 25.61 38.51 -7.43
C THR A 308 24.50 39.14 -8.29
N THR A 309 24.17 38.54 -9.43
CA THR A 309 23.15 39.04 -10.36
C THR A 309 22.03 38.02 -10.58
N TRP A 310 20.76 38.43 -10.38
CA TRP A 310 19.58 37.56 -10.53
C TRP A 310 18.67 38.09 -11.63
N SER A 311 19.12 37.89 -12.87
CA SER A 311 18.38 38.24 -14.09
C SER A 311 17.87 37.00 -14.78
N ASP A 312 16.99 37.15 -15.79
CA ASP A 312 16.48 36.02 -16.58
C ASP A 312 17.60 35.17 -17.21
N ALA A 313 18.75 35.77 -17.52
CA ALA A 313 19.91 35.07 -18.08
C ALA A 313 20.68 34.24 -17.05
N THR A 314 20.70 34.65 -15.77
CA THR A 314 21.54 34.03 -14.71
C THR A 314 20.74 33.21 -13.70
N ILE A 315 19.42 33.38 -13.64
CA ILE A 315 18.57 32.75 -12.63
C ILE A 315 18.65 31.22 -12.64
N ASN A 316 18.56 30.58 -13.81
CA ASN A 316 18.60 29.12 -13.93
C ASN A 316 19.99 28.57 -13.58
N GLY A 317 21.06 29.23 -14.04
CA GLY A 317 22.45 28.88 -13.68
C GLY A 317 22.71 29.00 -12.17
N ASN A 318 22.25 30.09 -11.55
CA ASN A 318 22.39 30.31 -10.11
C ASN A 318 21.62 29.27 -9.28
N VAL A 319 20.36 28.99 -9.64
CA VAL A 319 19.53 28.00 -8.93
C VAL A 319 20.16 26.60 -9.01
N THR A 320 20.57 26.16 -10.20
CA THR A 320 21.21 24.85 -10.39
C THR A 320 22.55 24.75 -9.66
N ALA A 321 23.36 25.82 -9.65
CA ALA A 321 24.61 25.88 -8.89
C ALA A 321 24.37 25.79 -7.37
N LEU A 322 23.35 26.46 -6.83
CA LEU A 322 22.99 26.37 -5.41
C LEU A 322 22.51 24.96 -5.03
N ILE A 323 21.67 24.34 -5.87
CA ILE A 323 21.22 22.95 -5.67
C ILE A 323 22.42 22.00 -5.66
N ALA A 324 23.32 22.12 -6.63
CA ALA A 324 24.54 21.32 -6.70
C ALA A 324 25.43 21.51 -5.47
N GLY A 325 25.63 22.76 -5.03
CA GLY A 325 26.36 23.08 -3.81
C GLY A 325 25.74 22.45 -2.56
N ALA A 326 24.42 22.53 -2.42
CA ALA A 326 23.69 21.90 -1.31
C ALA A 326 23.82 20.37 -1.33
N CYS A 327 23.74 19.75 -2.50
CA CYS A 327 23.96 18.32 -2.69
C CYS A 327 25.38 17.88 -2.30
N VAL A 328 26.41 18.65 -2.71
CA VAL A 328 27.81 18.37 -2.35
C VAL A 328 28.03 18.54 -0.84
N LEU A 329 27.51 19.61 -0.24
CA LEU A 329 27.60 19.83 1.21
C LEU A 329 26.92 18.69 1.99
N THR A 330 25.72 18.29 1.57
CA THR A 330 25.00 17.17 2.18
C THR A 330 25.81 15.87 2.05
N ALA A 331 26.39 15.60 0.88
CA ALA A 331 27.24 14.43 0.67
C ALA A 331 28.48 14.43 1.58
N MET A 332 29.13 15.60 1.77
CA MET A 332 30.25 15.76 2.69
C MET A 332 29.84 15.47 4.13
N VAL A 333 28.72 16.04 4.59
CA VAL A 333 28.19 15.81 5.94
C VAL A 333 27.88 14.33 6.17
N LEU A 334 27.18 13.68 5.24
CA LEU A 334 26.87 12.24 5.31
C LEU A 334 28.14 11.38 5.30
N GLY A 335 29.14 11.76 4.51
CA GLY A 335 30.45 11.12 4.48
C GLY A 335 31.16 11.19 5.83
N VAL A 336 31.29 12.39 6.39
CA VAL A 336 31.91 12.62 7.71
C VAL A 336 31.15 11.85 8.80
N LEU A 337 29.81 11.95 8.82
CA LEU A 337 28.97 11.23 9.79
C LEU A 337 29.17 9.71 9.70
N SER A 338 29.34 9.17 8.49
CA SER A 338 29.60 7.74 8.30
C SER A 338 30.93 7.30 8.93
N PHE A 339 31.96 8.13 8.89
CA PHE A 339 33.25 7.88 9.54
C PHE A 339 33.21 8.10 11.05
N VAL A 340 32.44 9.07 11.54
CA VAL A 340 32.30 9.33 12.98
C VAL A 340 31.54 8.19 13.66
N LEU A 341 30.41 7.76 13.11
CA LEU A 341 29.62 6.63 13.63
C LEU A 341 30.39 5.30 13.57
N ARG A 342 31.39 5.17 12.67
CA ARG A 342 32.31 4.02 12.64
C ARG A 342 33.14 3.87 13.92
N ARG A 343 33.41 4.96 14.65
CA ARG A 343 34.19 4.92 15.89
C ARG A 343 33.35 4.54 17.12
N GLY A 344 32.02 4.54 17.00
CA GLY A 344 31.09 4.17 18.08
C GLY A 344 30.83 2.66 18.18
N ASP A 345 30.82 1.94 17.06
CA ASP A 345 30.75 0.47 17.04
C ASP A 345 32.14 -0.12 17.29
N ARG A 346 32.51 -0.30 18.56
CA ARG A 346 33.47 -1.36 18.90
C ARG A 346 32.79 -2.70 18.55
N PRO A 347 33.51 -3.69 17.98
CA PRO A 347 32.95 -5.00 17.81
C PRO A 347 32.67 -5.60 19.20
N ASP A 348 31.40 -5.85 19.51
CA ASP A 348 31.07 -6.77 20.59
C ASP A 348 31.65 -8.14 20.22
N ALA A 349 32.32 -8.76 21.19
CA ALA A 349 33.05 -10.02 21.06
C ALA A 349 32.15 -11.26 20.81
N ALA A 350 30.97 -11.09 20.19
CA ALA A 350 30.00 -12.16 19.96
C ALA A 350 29.99 -12.72 18.53
N ASP A 351 30.58 -12.04 17.53
CA ASP A 351 30.55 -12.48 16.13
C ASP A 351 31.77 -13.34 15.70
N VAL A 352 32.54 -13.88 16.65
CA VAL A 352 33.68 -14.79 16.36
C VAL A 352 33.29 -16.27 16.38
N VAL A 353 32.01 -16.61 16.61
CA VAL A 353 31.56 -18.02 16.55
C VAL A 353 30.43 -18.19 15.54
N ALA A 354 30.79 -18.16 14.26
CA ALA A 354 30.16 -18.95 13.20
C ALA A 354 31.02 -18.82 11.93
N ILE A 355 32.03 -19.69 11.83
CA ILE A 355 32.69 -20.04 10.56
C ILE A 355 31.75 -20.92 9.75
#